data_AF-A0A385TTR8-F1
#
_entry.id   AF-A0A385TTR8-F1
#
_cell.length_a   1.000
_cell.length_b   1.000
_cell.length_c   1.000
_cell.angle_alpha   90.00
_cell.angle_beta   90.00
_cell.angle_gamma   90.00
#
_symmetry.space_group_name_H-M   'P 1'
#
loop_
_entity.id
_entity.type
_entity.pdbx_description
1 polymer ?
#
loop_
_entity_poly.entity_id
_entity_poly.type
_entity_poly.pdbx_seq_one_letter_code
_entity_poly.pdbx_strand_id
1 'polypeptide(L)'
;MNNEVLTAVLAFATTLAVFVLALVQLAKKTINMPVNIVPVVGLVIGVLVGAAAYPFTDLDLTLRLWAGGIAGLSATGLFELVFSDRKGTTKEDNTEDKTKFL
;
A
#
# COMPACT_ATOMS: atom_id res chain seq x y z
N MET A 1 -2.02 21.12 22.30
CA MET A 1 -2.51 19.78 22.68
C MET A 1 -3.03 18.95 21.50
N ASN A 2 -3.85 19.46 20.57
CA ASN A 2 -4.39 18.63 19.47
C ASN A 2 -3.34 18.10 18.48
N ASN A 3 -2.24 18.84 18.27
CA ASN A 3 -1.22 18.50 17.28
C ASN A 3 -0.26 17.40 17.76
N GLU A 4 -0.08 17.27 19.07
CA GLU A 4 0.78 16.23 19.67
C GLU A 4 0.19 14.85 19.43
N VAL A 5 -1.14 14.72 19.58
CA VAL A 5 -1.88 13.49 19.30
C VAL A 5 -1.75 13.10 17.83
N LEU A 6 -1.94 14.05 16.90
CA LEU A 6 -1.79 13.79 15.46
C LEU A 6 -0.36 13.39 15.10
N THR A 7 0.63 14.07 15.68
CA THR A 7 2.06 13.74 15.48
C THR A 7 2.37 12.32 15.95
N ALA A 8 1.85 11.92 17.11
CA ALA A 8 2.03 10.56 17.63
C ALA A 8 1.40 9.49 16.71
N VAL A 9 0.19 9.75 16.20
CA VAL A 9 -0.51 8.86 15.26
C VAL A 9 0.28 8.68 13.96
N LEU A 10 0.77 9.78 13.37
CA LEU A 10 1.52 9.75 12.12
C LEU A 10 2.92 9.12 12.28
N ALA A 11 3.61 9.42 13.39
CA ALA A 11 4.88 8.81 13.72
C ALA A 11 4.72 7.28 13.86
N PHE A 12 3.69 6.86 14.60
CA PHE A 12 3.37 5.45 14.78
C PHE A 12 2.97 4.75 13.47
N ALA A 13 2.15 5.40 12.64
CA ALA A 13 1.78 4.88 11.32
C ALA A 13 2.99 4.69 10.40
N THR A 14 3.95 5.62 10.43
CA THR A 14 5.19 5.53 9.63
C THR A 14 6.05 4.34 10.08
N THR A 15 6.18 4.12 11.39
CA THR A 15 6.89 2.95 11.92
C THR A 15 6.19 1.65 11.52
N LEU A 16 4.86 1.59 11.62
CA LEU A 16 4.09 0.42 11.24
C LEU A 16 4.12 0.12 9.73
N ALA A 17 4.22 1.15 8.88
CA ALA A 17 4.15 0.99 7.43
C ALA A 17 5.14 -0.04 6.88
N VAL A 18 6.38 -0.08 7.42
CA VAL A 18 7.41 -1.05 6.98
C VAL A 18 7.01 -2.48 7.33
N PHE A 19 6.44 -2.70 8.52
CA PHE A 19 5.95 -4.00 8.95
C PHE A 19 4.71 -4.43 8.15
N VAL A 20 3.77 -3.51 7.93
CA VAL A 20 2.56 -3.80 7.14
C VAL A 20 2.92 -4.15 5.70
N LEU A 21 3.86 -3.41 5.09
CA LEU A 21 4.40 -3.73 3.76
C LEU A 21 5.01 -5.14 3.71
N ALA A 22 5.82 -5.51 4.71
CA ALA A 22 6.43 -6.84 4.79
C ALA A 22 5.37 -7.96 4.92
N LEU A 23 4.34 -7.73 5.74
CA LEU A 23 3.24 -8.68 5.93
C LEU A 23 2.37 -8.83 4.67
N VAL A 24 2.09 -7.73 3.96
CA VAL A 24 1.37 -7.78 2.68
C VAL A 24 2.16 -8.58 1.65
N GLN A 25 3.47 -8.34 1.56
CA GLN A 25 4.35 -9.11 0.67
C GLN A 25 4.38 -10.60 1.03
N LEU A 26 4.44 -10.92 2.33
CA LEU A 26 4.36 -12.31 2.81
C LEU A 26 3.03 -12.96 2.44
N ALA A 27 1.91 -12.27 2.67
CA ALA A 27 0.58 -12.76 2.33
C ALA A 27 0.45 -13.09 0.84
N LYS A 28 0.97 -12.22 -0.03
CA LYS A 28 1.01 -12.44 -1.49
C LYS A 28 1.90 -13.62 -1.91
N LYS A 29 2.98 -13.90 -1.17
CA LYS A 29 3.87 -15.03 -1.46
C LYS A 29 3.27 -16.35 -0.97
N THR A 30 2.51 -16.32 0.11
CA THR A 30 1.84 -17.48 0.70
C THR A 30 0.56 -17.86 -0.02
N ILE A 31 -0.20 -16.90 -0.56
CA ILE A 31 -1.46 -17.14 -1.29
C ILE A 31 -1.36 -16.52 -2.68
N ASN A 32 -1.68 -17.28 -3.73
CA ASN A 32 -1.75 -16.78 -5.10
C ASN A 32 -2.99 -15.86 -5.28
N MET A 33 -2.87 -14.61 -4.83
CA MET A 33 -3.97 -13.63 -4.80
C MET A 33 -4.04 -12.77 -6.07
N PRO A 34 -5.26 -12.49 -6.57
CA PRO A 34 -5.47 -11.48 -7.61
C PRO A 34 -5.13 -10.07 -7.09
N VAL A 35 -4.58 -9.22 -7.97
CA VAL A 35 -4.09 -7.88 -7.60
C VAL A 35 -5.17 -6.95 -7.02
N ASN A 36 -6.45 -7.17 -7.36
CA ASN A 36 -7.57 -6.32 -6.95
C ASN A 36 -7.94 -6.42 -5.46
N ILE A 37 -7.52 -7.49 -4.77
CA ILE A 37 -7.81 -7.68 -3.33
C ILE A 37 -6.65 -7.28 -2.43
N VAL A 38 -5.49 -6.96 -3.02
CA VAL A 38 -4.30 -6.53 -2.27
C VAL A 38 -4.57 -5.30 -1.40
N PRO A 39 -5.34 -4.28 -1.85
CA PRO A 39 -5.69 -3.12 -1.03
C PRO A 39 -6.49 -3.47 0.23
N VAL A 40 -7.48 -4.34 0.07
CA VAL A 40 -8.33 -4.79 1.18
C VAL A 40 -7.51 -5.60 2.18
N VAL A 41 -6.63 -6.47 1.69
CA VAL A 41 -5.75 -7.28 2.54
C VAL A 41 -4.77 -6.40 3.30
N GLY A 42 -4.17 -5.39 2.66
CA GLY A 42 -3.27 -4.47 3.37
C GLY A 42 -3.98 -3.57 4.37
N LEU A 43 -5.22 -3.15 4.11
CA LEU A 43 -6.05 -2.46 5.11
C LEU A 43 -6.33 -3.36 6.32
N VAL A 44 -6.76 -4.60 6.09
CA VAL A 44 -7.06 -5.55 7.18
C VAL A 44 -5.81 -5.85 8.00
N ILE A 45 -4.68 -6.11 7.35
CA ILE A 45 -3.39 -6.31 8.01
C ILE A 45 -3.00 -5.08 8.82
N GLY A 46 -3.09 -3.88 8.23
CA GLY A 46 -2.77 -2.62 8.90
C GLY A 46 -3.59 -2.38 10.16
N VAL A 47 -4.91 -2.61 10.09
CA VAL A 47 -5.82 -2.49 11.24
C VAL A 47 -5.50 -3.53 12.33
N LEU A 48 -5.27 -4.79 11.95
CA LEU A 48 -4.93 -5.86 12.89
C LEU A 48 -3.59 -5.58 13.59
N VAL A 49 -2.59 -5.11 12.85
CA VAL A 49 -1.27 -4.74 13.42
C VAL A 49 -1.39 -3.52 14.32
N GLY A 50 -2.16 -2.50 13.92
CA GLY A 50 -2.44 -1.33 14.75
C GLY A 50 -3.13 -1.70 16.07
N ALA A 51 -4.10 -2.61 16.02
CA ALA A 51 -4.77 -3.13 17.22
C ALA A 51 -3.83 -3.97 18.10
N ALA A 52 -3.04 -4.85 17.49
CA ALA A 52 -2.10 -5.74 18.19
C ALA A 52 -0.90 -5.00 18.80
N ALA A 53 -0.62 -3.78 18.36
CA ALA A 53 0.47 -2.96 18.87
C ALA A 53 0.19 -2.29 20.23
N TYR A 54 -0.76 -2.86 21.00
CA TYR A 54 -1.04 -2.43 22.35
C TYR A 54 0.15 -2.32 23.30
N PRO A 55 1.16 -3.20 23.26
CA PRO A 55 2.30 -3.08 24.16
C PRO A 55 3.33 -2.03 23.73
N PHE A 56 3.21 -1.42 22.55
CA PHE A 56 4.23 -0.51 21.99
C PHE A 56 3.88 0.98 22.11
N THR A 57 2.64 1.33 22.43
CA THR A 57 2.18 2.73 22.48
C THR A 57 1.03 2.89 23.47
N ASP A 58 0.85 4.08 24.03
CA ASP A 58 -0.25 4.44 24.94
C ASP A 58 -1.44 5.14 24.22
N LEU A 59 -1.45 5.18 22.88
CA LEU A 59 -2.53 5.79 22.09
C LEU A 59 -3.90 5.16 22.37
N ASP A 60 -5.01 5.88 22.24
CA ASP A 60 -6.34 5.26 22.33
C ASP A 60 -6.54 4.19 21.23
N LEU A 61 -7.35 3.16 21.50
CA LEU A 61 -7.63 2.08 20.55
C LEU A 61 -8.10 2.64 19.20
N THR A 62 -8.96 3.66 19.23
CA THR A 62 -9.47 4.33 18.02
C THR A 62 -8.33 4.87 17.17
N LEU A 63 -7.38 5.58 17.80
CA LEU A 63 -6.26 6.21 17.11
C LEU A 63 -5.27 5.18 16.54
N ARG A 64 -5.11 4.04 17.20
CA ARG A 64 -4.26 2.95 16.71
C ARG A 64 -4.86 2.25 15.49
N LEU A 65 -6.18 2.06 15.49
CA LEU A 65 -6.89 1.52 14.33
C LEU A 65 -6.77 2.47 13.13
N TRP A 66 -6.89 3.78 13.36
CA TRP A 66 -6.66 4.79 12.32
C TRP A 66 -5.20 4.81 11.84
N ALA A 67 -4.23 4.78 12.75
CA ALA A 67 -2.81 4.74 12.39
C ALA A 67 -2.47 3.50 11.57
N GLY A 68 -2.96 2.33 11.99
CA GLY A 68 -2.79 1.06 11.30
C GLY A 68 -3.50 1.02 9.96
N GLY A 69 -4.72 1.54 9.88
CA GLY A 69 -5.48 1.65 8.63
C GLY A 69 -4.80 2.56 7.62
N ILE A 70 -4.33 3.73 8.04
CA ILE A 70 -3.56 4.66 7.18
C ILE A 70 -2.26 3.99 6.72
N ALA A 71 -1.51 3.35 7.63
CA ALA A 71 -0.30 2.63 7.29
C ALA A 71 -0.55 1.50 6.26
N GLY A 72 -1.65 0.75 6.43
CA GLY A 72 -2.06 -0.31 5.50
C GLY A 72 -2.46 0.21 4.12
N LEU A 73 -3.24 1.29 4.06
CA LEU A 73 -3.62 1.92 2.79
C LEU A 73 -2.43 2.59 2.09
N SER A 74 -1.52 3.21 2.84
CA SER A 74 -0.27 3.74 2.29
C SER A 74 0.62 2.62 1.75
N ALA A 75 0.71 1.49 2.46
CA ALA A 75 1.44 0.32 2.00
C ALA A 75 0.87 -0.24 0.70
N THR A 76 -0.45 -0.32 0.58
CA THR A 76 -1.11 -0.83 -0.64
C THR A 76 -1.07 0.18 -1.78
N GLY A 77 -1.17 1.48 -1.50
CA GLY A 77 -0.99 2.53 -2.51
C GLY A 77 0.42 2.54 -3.09
N LEU A 78 1.45 2.34 -2.25
CA LEU A 78 2.83 2.16 -2.70
C LEU A 78 3.01 0.84 -3.47
N PHE A 79 2.33 -0.23 -3.05
CA PHE A 79 2.32 -1.52 -3.76
C PHE A 79 1.70 -1.37 -5.16
N GLU A 80 0.54 -0.73 -5.28
CA GLU A 80 -0.08 -0.47 -6.59
C GLU A 80 0.80 0.45 -7.44
N LEU A 81 1.46 1.45 -6.87
CA LEU A 81 2.35 2.32 -7.64
C LEU A 81 3.58 1.59 -8.21
N VAL A 82 4.17 0.70 -7.43
CA VAL A 82 5.39 -0.04 -7.81
C VAL A 82 5.07 -1.21 -8.74
N PHE A 83 3.91 -1.85 -8.57
CA PHE A 83 3.55 -3.11 -9.23
C PHE A 83 2.36 -3.03 -10.19
N SER A 84 1.63 -1.91 -10.27
CA SER A 84 0.70 -1.68 -11.38
C SER A 84 1.51 -1.41 -12.62
N ASP A 85 1.63 -2.47 -13.40
CA ASP A 85 2.45 -2.59 -14.59
C ASP A 85 2.39 -1.38 -15.52
N ARG A 86 3.57 -1.01 -16.04
CA ARG A 86 3.73 -0.04 -17.11
C ARG A 86 3.11 -0.62 -18.38
N LYS A 87 1.81 -0.40 -18.62
CA LYS A 87 1.23 -0.50 -19.98
C LYS A 87 1.71 0.68 -20.83
N GLY A 88 3.01 0.73 -21.12
CA GLY A 88 3.58 1.59 -22.14
C GLY A 88 3.38 0.94 -23.51
N THR A 89 2.19 1.06 -24.10
CA THR A 89 2.00 0.79 -25.53
C THR A 89 2.02 2.12 -26.27
N THR A 90 3.20 2.68 -26.51
CA THR A 90 3.34 3.67 -27.58
C THR A 90 3.54 2.86 -28.85
N LYS A 91 2.47 2.77 -29.65
CA LYS A 91 2.42 2.09 -30.94
C LYS A 91 3.72 2.33 -31.74
N GLU A 92 4.44 1.26 -32.07
CA GLU A 92 5.27 1.25 -33.27
C GLU A 92 4.31 1.24 -34.46
N ASP A 93 4.16 2.39 -35.11
CA ASP A 93 3.44 2.51 -36.38
C ASP A 93 4.36 2.03 -37.51
N ASN A 94 3.85 1.10 -38.30
CA ASN A 94 4.60 0.32 -39.27
C ASN A 94 4.98 1.15 -40.51
N THR A 95 6.18 0.87 -41.00
CA THR A 95 6.81 1.35 -42.23
C THR A 95 6.09 0.86 -43.51
N GLU A 96 4.88 1.33 -43.82
CA GLU A 96 4.14 0.81 -45.01
C GLU A 96 3.44 1.84 -45.93
N ASP A 97 3.91 3.09 -46.03
CA ASP A 97 3.29 4.05 -46.98
C ASP A 97 4.25 5.00 -47.73
N LYS A 98 5.46 4.54 -48.10
CA LYS A 98 6.40 5.37 -48.89
C LYS A 98 6.91 4.74 -50.19
N THR A 99 6.57 3.49 -50.50
CA THR A 99 6.97 2.82 -51.75
C THR A 99 5.87 2.78 -52.82
N LYS A 100 4.68 3.32 -52.52
CA LYS A 100 3.53 3.31 -53.44
C LYS A 100 3.41 4.54 -54.36
N PHE A 101 4.37 5.45 -54.30
CA PHE A 101 4.39 6.69 -55.09
C PHE A 101 5.64 6.82 -55.99
N LEU A 102 6.33 5.71 -56.27
CA LEU A 102 7.33 5.61 -57.35
C LEU A 102 6.67 5.00 -58.59
#